data_AF-A0AAV5E2M3-F1
#
_entry.id   AF-A0AAV5E2M3-F1
#
_cell.length_a   1.000
_cell.length_b   1.000
_cell.length_c   1.000
_cell.angle_alpha   90.00
_cell.angle_beta   90.00
_cell.angle_gamma   90.00
#
_symmetry.space_group_name_H-M   'P 1'
#
loop_
_entity.id
_entity.type
_entity.pdbx_description
1 polymer ?
#
loop_
_entity_poly.entity_id
_entity_poly.type
_entity_poly.pdbx_seq_one_letter_code
_entity_poly.pdbx_strand_id
1 'polypeptide(L)'
;MSDHGDAEGVTASLEELRVELEVSSSMETAIAQHENGDVAAAADDDAIWGDASGSPGRESTLDREWSHRQNQFHKMGYRDGITEGQKDSAQEGFNIGFRQSVNVGYKWGLVRGVTSALASLPDSLKEKLLPDIHHRKKLQDLNNSVHIISADDALQMFHDSIRHH
;
A
#
# COMPACT_ATOMS: atom_id res chain seq x y z
N MET A 1 -13.19 -12.04 -45.90
CA MET A 1 -12.22 -11.00 -45.57
C MET A 1 -12.28 -10.79 -44.08
N SER A 2 -11.15 -10.98 -43.41
CA SER A 2 -10.97 -10.79 -41.97
C SER A 2 -10.95 -9.30 -41.67
N ASP A 3 -11.77 -8.86 -40.73
CA ASP A 3 -11.80 -7.50 -40.22
C ASP A 3 -10.86 -7.42 -39.00
N HIS A 4 -9.90 -6.51 -39.08
CA HIS A 4 -8.78 -6.36 -38.14
C HIS A 4 -8.86 -4.93 -37.60
N GLY A 5 -9.44 -4.77 -36.41
CA GLY A 5 -9.56 -3.55 -35.60
C GLY A 5 -10.28 -3.97 -34.31
N ASP A 6 -9.86 -3.66 -33.08
CA ASP A 6 -9.03 -2.57 -32.58
C ASP A 6 -8.29 -3.10 -31.35
N ALA A 7 -6.96 -3.19 -31.41
CA ALA A 7 -6.13 -3.58 -30.26
C ALA A 7 -5.24 -2.43 -29.75
N GLU A 8 -5.13 -1.33 -30.50
CA GLU A 8 -4.28 -0.19 -30.13
C GLU A 8 -4.90 0.71 -29.05
N GLY A 9 -6.23 0.71 -28.88
CA GLY A 9 -6.89 1.51 -27.84
C GLY A 9 -6.66 1.01 -26.42
N VAL A 10 -6.49 -0.31 -26.24
CA VAL A 10 -6.31 -0.93 -24.92
C VAL A 10 -4.86 -0.80 -24.44
N THR A 11 -3.89 -0.78 -25.35
CA THR A 11 -2.48 -0.58 -25.01
C THR A 11 -2.18 0.87 -24.60
N ALA A 12 -2.86 1.84 -25.20
CA ALA A 12 -2.74 3.26 -24.81
C ALA A 12 -3.27 3.53 -23.39
N SER A 13 -4.40 2.91 -23.00
CA SER A 13 -4.96 3.06 -21.64
C SER A 13 -4.11 2.39 -20.54
N LEU A 14 -3.23 1.45 -20.91
CA LEU A 14 -2.33 0.75 -19.98
C LEU A 14 -1.03 1.55 -19.74
N GLU A 15 -0.59 2.33 -20.73
CA GLU A 15 0.55 3.26 -20.58
C GLU A 15 0.24 4.43 -19.62
N GLU A 16 -0.99 4.96 -19.61
CA GLU A 16 -1.38 6.01 -18.65
C GLU A 16 -1.38 5.54 -17.18
N LEU A 17 -1.64 4.26 -16.91
CA LEU A 17 -1.55 3.68 -15.56
C LEU A 17 -0.11 3.60 -15.02
N ARG A 18 0.92 3.73 -15.87
CA ARG A 18 2.32 3.71 -15.44
C ARG A 18 2.73 5.01 -14.74
N VAL A 19 2.06 6.13 -15.04
CA VAL A 19 2.39 7.45 -14.47
C VAL A 19 1.86 7.61 -13.04
N GLU A 20 0.82 6.86 -12.65
CA GLU A 20 0.24 6.96 -11.29
C GLU A 20 0.90 6.05 -10.24
N LEU A 21 1.77 5.12 -10.66
CA LEU A 21 2.47 4.19 -9.77
C LEU A 21 3.55 4.91 -8.92
N GLU A 22 4.08 6.04 -9.41
CA GLU A 22 5.01 6.92 -8.69
C GLU A 22 4.33 7.71 -7.56
N VAL A 23 3.02 8.00 -7.68
CA VAL A 23 2.27 8.78 -6.68
C VAL A 23 1.84 7.91 -5.49
N SER A 24 1.63 6.61 -5.71
CA SER A 24 1.23 5.66 -4.64
C SER A 24 2.34 5.41 -3.61
N SER A 25 3.61 5.66 -3.94
CA SER A 25 4.72 5.57 -2.97
C SER A 25 4.57 6.56 -1.80
N SER A 26 3.83 7.65 -1.98
CA SER A 26 3.75 8.72 -0.99
C SER A 26 2.69 8.52 0.09
N MET A 27 1.87 7.45 0.04
CA MET A 27 0.73 7.27 0.95
C MET A 27 0.88 6.09 1.94
N GLU A 28 2.05 5.45 2.01
CA GLU A 28 2.29 4.28 2.86
C GLU A 28 3.06 4.61 4.16
N THR A 29 2.77 5.77 4.76
CA THR A 29 3.21 6.11 6.13
C THR A 29 2.07 5.89 7.13
N ALA A 30 1.66 4.64 7.38
CA ALA A 30 0.74 4.36 8.47
C ALA A 30 0.67 2.89 8.94
N ILE A 31 1.72 2.07 8.84
CA ILE A 31 1.66 0.72 9.47
C ILE A 31 2.99 0.39 10.15
N ALA A 32 3.11 0.79 11.42
CA ALA A 32 3.92 0.11 12.43
C ALA A 32 3.56 0.68 13.82
N GLN A 33 2.36 0.39 14.30
CA GLN A 33 2.05 0.46 15.74
C GLN A 33 1.42 -0.86 16.16
N HIS A 34 1.83 -1.32 17.35
CA HIS A 34 1.50 -2.59 18.06
C HIS A 34 2.34 -3.83 17.65
N GLU A 35 3.01 -4.58 18.54
CA GLU A 35 2.87 -4.71 20.00
C GLU A 35 4.10 -5.39 20.65
N ASN A 36 4.49 -4.91 21.84
CA ASN A 36 5.27 -5.51 22.93
C ASN A 36 6.53 -6.37 22.68
N GLY A 37 7.67 -5.75 22.99
CA GLY A 37 8.76 -6.38 23.73
C GLY A 37 9.37 -5.34 24.67
N ASP A 38 9.19 -5.52 25.97
CA ASP A 38 9.77 -4.72 27.05
C ASP A 38 11.31 -4.74 26.94
N VAL A 39 11.87 -3.79 26.19
CA VAL A 39 13.29 -3.46 26.26
C VAL A 39 13.41 -2.23 27.13
N ALA A 40 13.69 -2.51 28.40
CA ALA A 40 14.09 -1.55 29.41
C ALA A 40 14.82 -0.38 28.78
N ALA A 41 14.30 0.83 29.01
CA ALA A 41 15.00 2.06 28.75
C ALA A 41 16.36 1.97 29.44
N ALA A 42 17.40 1.64 28.68
CA ALA A 42 18.76 1.85 29.10
C ALA A 42 18.90 3.37 29.20
N ALA A 43 18.72 3.87 30.41
CA ALA A 43 19.18 5.19 30.80
C ALA A 43 20.67 5.24 30.43
N ASP A 44 20.96 5.84 29.29
CA ASP A 44 22.33 6.11 28.86
C ASP A 44 22.79 7.32 29.65
N ASP A 45 23.16 7.03 30.89
CA ASP A 45 23.72 7.95 31.87
C ASP A 45 25.20 8.21 31.52
N ASP A 46 25.47 8.64 30.29
CA ASP A 46 26.81 9.02 29.87
C ASP A 46 26.94 10.53 30.05
N ALA A 47 27.28 10.89 31.29
CA ALA A 47 27.75 12.19 31.74
C ALA A 47 28.94 12.66 30.91
N ILE A 48 28.61 13.20 29.74
CA ILE A 48 29.53 13.89 28.86
C ILE A 48 29.68 15.31 29.42
N TRP A 49 30.93 15.69 29.72
CA TRP A 49 31.41 16.99 30.24
C TRP A 49 31.64 17.10 31.74
N GLY A 50 32.89 16.83 32.18
CA GLY A 50 33.45 17.66 33.25
C GLY A 50 34.59 17.13 34.13
N ASP A 51 35.60 16.43 33.62
CA ASP A 51 36.93 16.52 34.24
C ASP A 51 38.00 16.78 33.17
N ALA A 52 38.26 18.06 32.96
CA ALA A 52 39.39 18.53 32.20
C ALA A 52 40.60 18.59 33.14
N SER A 53 41.32 17.48 33.30
CA SER A 53 42.68 17.52 33.82
C SER A 53 43.61 16.53 33.09
N GLY A 54 44.61 17.10 32.40
CA GLY A 54 45.79 16.38 31.91
C GLY A 54 45.66 15.77 30.51
N SER A 55 46.06 16.53 29.48
CA SER A 55 46.23 16.03 28.11
C SER A 55 47.37 14.99 28.02
N PRO A 56 47.05 13.76 27.58
CA PRO A 56 47.72 13.19 26.42
C PRO A 56 46.70 12.72 25.38
N GLY A 57 46.86 13.17 24.14
CA GLY A 57 46.28 12.50 22.96
C GLY A 57 45.01 13.11 22.41
N ARG A 58 45.17 14.07 21.46
CA ARG A 58 44.16 14.29 20.41
C ARG A 58 43.79 12.98 19.70
N GLU A 59 44.74 12.05 19.60
CA GLU A 59 44.58 10.71 19.03
C GLU A 59 43.55 9.88 19.80
N SER A 60 43.59 9.85 21.14
CA SER A 60 42.63 9.07 21.96
C SER A 60 41.19 9.61 21.90
N THR A 61 41.02 10.93 21.77
CA THR A 61 39.69 11.54 21.54
C THR A 61 39.15 11.22 20.15
N LEU A 62 40.02 11.22 19.13
CA LEU A 62 39.65 10.87 17.76
C LEU A 62 39.29 9.37 17.65
N ASP A 63 40.03 8.49 18.33
CA ASP A 63 39.76 7.05 18.37
C ASP A 63 38.42 6.73 19.06
N ARG A 64 38.10 7.46 20.13
CA ARG A 64 36.80 7.36 20.81
C ARG A 64 35.66 7.82 19.90
N GLU A 65 35.79 8.98 19.26
CA GLU A 65 34.79 9.49 18.32
C GLU A 65 34.61 8.62 17.08
N TRP A 66 35.70 8.04 16.58
CA TRP A 66 35.68 7.10 15.46
C TRP A 66 34.93 5.82 15.85
N SER A 67 35.25 5.24 17.00
CA SER A 67 34.57 4.03 17.51
C SER A 67 33.08 4.27 17.76
N HIS A 68 32.73 5.44 18.31
CA HIS A 68 31.33 5.82 18.49
C HIS A 68 30.59 5.92 17.16
N ARG A 69 31.13 6.68 16.19
CA ARG A 69 30.54 6.80 14.85
C ARG A 69 30.41 5.45 14.16
N GLN A 70 31.44 4.61 14.24
CA GLN A 70 31.42 3.27 13.66
C GLN A 70 30.29 2.41 14.23
N ASN A 71 30.11 2.42 15.55
CA ASN A 71 29.03 1.68 16.21
C ASN A 71 27.64 2.21 15.79
N GLN A 72 27.48 3.53 15.72
CA GLN A 72 26.22 4.14 15.27
C GLN A 72 25.89 3.77 13.83
N PHE A 73 26.85 3.92 12.91
CA PHE A 73 26.63 3.58 11.49
C PHE A 73 26.42 2.09 11.28
N HIS A 74 27.10 1.22 12.05
CA HIS A 74 26.88 -0.23 11.96
C HIS A 74 25.49 -0.64 12.43
N LYS A 75 25.03 -0.13 13.57
CA LYS A 75 23.67 -0.36 14.07
C LYS A 75 22.62 0.21 13.13
N MET A 76 22.84 1.41 12.60
CA MET A 76 21.93 2.05 11.66
C MET A 76 21.85 1.26 10.35
N GLY A 77 22.99 0.85 9.78
CA GLY A 77 23.04 0.05 8.55
C GLY A 77 22.40 -1.33 8.69
N TYR A 78 22.52 -1.98 9.85
CA TYR A 78 21.83 -3.25 10.11
C TYR A 78 20.31 -3.08 10.21
N ARG A 79 19.84 -2.04 10.90
CA ARG A 79 18.40 -1.73 10.98
C ARG A 79 17.85 -1.42 9.60
N ASP A 80 18.54 -0.59 8.84
CA ASP A 80 18.15 -0.20 7.49
C ASP A 80 18.12 -1.42 6.56
N GLY A 81 19.13 -2.29 6.62
CA GLY A 81 19.17 -3.54 5.85
C GLY A 81 18.02 -4.50 6.18
N ILE A 82 17.61 -4.61 7.45
CA ILE A 82 16.41 -5.39 7.83
C ILE A 82 15.16 -4.76 7.25
N THR A 83 15.01 -3.44 7.43
CA THR A 83 13.83 -2.72 6.97
C THR A 83 13.70 -2.79 5.45
N GLU A 84 14.79 -2.64 4.71
CA GLU A 84 14.79 -2.75 3.26
C GLU A 84 14.50 -4.18 2.79
N GLY A 85 15.10 -5.19 3.43
CA GLY A 85 14.79 -6.59 3.12
C GLY A 85 13.32 -6.97 3.40
N GLN A 86 12.71 -6.38 4.43
CA GLN A 86 11.28 -6.56 4.71
C GLN A 86 10.40 -5.92 3.63
N LYS A 87 10.75 -4.71 3.19
CA LYS A 87 10.03 -4.03 2.10
C LYS A 87 10.15 -4.81 0.80
N ASP A 88 11.36 -5.26 0.44
CA ASP A 88 11.60 -6.02 -0.80
C ASP A 88 10.75 -7.30 -0.83
N SER A 89 10.72 -8.03 0.30
CA SER A 89 9.90 -9.23 0.45
C SER A 89 8.40 -8.93 0.37
N ALA A 90 7.93 -7.86 1.03
CA ALA A 90 6.53 -7.44 0.97
C ALA A 90 6.13 -7.01 -0.45
N GLN A 91 7.01 -6.29 -1.15
CA GLN A 91 6.78 -5.82 -2.52
C GLN A 91 6.69 -6.99 -3.51
N GLU A 92 7.50 -8.04 -3.35
CA GLU A 92 7.39 -9.25 -4.16
C GLU A 92 6.00 -9.89 -4.01
N GLY A 93 5.51 -10.02 -2.76
CA GLY A 93 4.17 -10.50 -2.47
C GLY A 93 3.08 -9.64 -3.10
N PHE A 94 3.19 -8.31 -2.98
CA PHE A 94 2.28 -7.36 -3.61
C PHE A 94 2.25 -7.52 -5.14
N ASN A 95 3.42 -7.60 -5.79
CA ASN A 95 3.52 -7.72 -7.24
C ASN A 95 2.83 -9.00 -7.76
N ILE A 96 2.96 -10.10 -7.03
CA ILE A 96 2.28 -11.36 -7.36
C ILE A 96 0.76 -11.19 -7.21
N GLY A 97 0.30 -10.66 -6.07
CA GLY A 97 -1.12 -10.42 -5.81
C GLY A 97 -1.75 -9.46 -6.80
N PHE A 98 -1.06 -8.37 -7.15
CA PHE A 98 -1.50 -7.40 -8.15
C PHE A 98 -1.67 -8.05 -9.52
N ARG A 99 -0.69 -8.82 -10.00
CA ARG A 99 -0.79 -9.52 -11.29
C ARG A 99 -1.96 -10.49 -11.36
N GLN A 100 -2.26 -11.18 -10.24
CA GLN A 100 -3.38 -12.11 -10.17
C GLN A 100 -4.73 -11.40 -10.09
N SER A 101 -4.79 -10.23 -9.44
CA SER A 101 -6.04 -9.53 -9.13
C SER A 101 -6.44 -8.48 -10.16
N VAL A 102 -5.50 -7.84 -10.87
CA VAL A 102 -5.74 -6.62 -11.66
C VAL A 102 -6.90 -6.75 -12.66
N ASN A 103 -6.99 -7.87 -13.39
CA ASN A 103 -8.03 -8.03 -14.41
C ASN A 103 -9.43 -8.17 -13.78
N VAL A 104 -9.53 -8.97 -12.72
CA VAL A 104 -10.80 -9.22 -12.02
C VAL A 104 -11.21 -7.99 -11.23
N GLY A 105 -10.26 -7.35 -10.53
CA GLY A 105 -10.45 -6.12 -9.79
C GLY A 105 -10.92 -4.98 -10.69
N TYR A 106 -10.33 -4.82 -11.87
CA TYR A 106 -10.76 -3.82 -12.85
C TYR A 106 -12.21 -4.05 -13.32
N LYS A 107 -12.56 -5.28 -13.73
CA LYS A 107 -13.92 -5.62 -14.17
C LYS A 107 -14.95 -5.38 -13.07
N TRP A 108 -14.61 -5.77 -11.83
CA TRP A 108 -15.48 -5.57 -10.68
C TRP A 108 -15.66 -4.08 -10.35
N GLY A 109 -14.57 -3.32 -10.35
CA GLY A 109 -14.57 -1.87 -10.15
C GLY A 109 -15.39 -1.15 -11.22
N LEU A 110 -15.31 -1.57 -12.48
CA LEU A 110 -16.10 -1.01 -13.57
C LEU A 110 -17.60 -1.21 -13.33
N VAL A 111 -18.04 -2.42 -12.99
CA VAL A 111 -19.44 -2.70 -12.68
C VAL A 111 -19.90 -1.82 -11.53
N ARG A 112 -19.13 -1.79 -10.43
CA ARG A 112 -19.46 -0.98 -9.23
C ARG A 112 -19.56 0.50 -9.55
N GLY A 113 -18.64 1.03 -10.36
CA GLY A 113 -18.60 2.43 -10.77
C GLY A 113 -19.79 2.80 -11.66
N VAL A 114 -20.07 2.01 -12.69
CA VAL A 114 -21.19 2.25 -13.61
C VAL A 114 -22.53 2.16 -12.87
N THR A 115 -22.73 1.14 -12.03
CA THR A 115 -23.98 0.99 -11.28
C THR A 115 -24.15 2.10 -10.23
N SER A 116 -23.07 2.53 -9.57
CA SER A 116 -23.10 3.63 -8.62
C SER A 116 -23.43 4.96 -9.29
N ALA A 117 -22.80 5.25 -10.44
CA ALA A 117 -23.08 6.43 -11.22
C ALA A 117 -24.55 6.45 -11.66
N LEU A 118 -25.05 5.34 -12.22
CA LEU A 118 -26.46 5.24 -12.59
C LEU A 118 -27.41 5.33 -11.40
N ALA A 119 -27.03 4.81 -10.23
CA ALA A 119 -27.82 4.92 -9.00
C ALA A 119 -27.86 6.35 -8.44
N SER A 120 -26.82 7.16 -8.65
CA SER A 120 -26.75 8.55 -8.18
C SER A 120 -27.50 9.55 -9.06
N LEU A 121 -27.92 9.15 -10.28
CA LEU A 121 -28.72 10.01 -11.14
C LEU A 121 -30.08 10.39 -10.51
N PRO A 122 -30.62 11.58 -10.80
CA PRO A 122 -32.00 11.93 -10.47
C PRO A 122 -32.99 11.02 -11.18
N ASP A 123 -34.13 10.73 -10.54
CA ASP A 123 -35.14 9.82 -11.10
C ASP A 123 -35.63 10.29 -12.47
N SER A 124 -35.87 11.59 -12.66
CA SER A 124 -36.29 12.18 -13.94
C SER A 124 -35.33 11.91 -15.10
N LEU A 125 -34.03 11.76 -14.82
CA LEU A 125 -33.02 11.42 -15.83
C LEU A 125 -32.94 9.91 -16.03
N LYS A 126 -33.07 9.13 -14.96
CA LYS A 126 -33.15 7.66 -15.03
C LYS A 126 -34.34 7.20 -15.87
N GLU A 127 -35.51 7.86 -15.75
CA GLU A 127 -36.68 7.50 -16.56
C GLU A 127 -36.48 7.81 -18.06
N LYS A 128 -35.69 8.84 -18.38
CA LYS A 128 -35.37 9.19 -19.77
C LYS A 128 -34.34 8.25 -20.39
N LEU A 129 -33.31 7.87 -19.63
CA LEU A 129 -32.29 6.91 -20.08
C LEU A 129 -32.83 5.49 -20.16
N LEU A 130 -33.63 5.09 -19.16
CA LEU A 130 -34.20 3.75 -19.04
C LEU A 130 -35.72 3.89 -18.80
N PRO A 131 -36.52 4.01 -19.87
CA PRO A 131 -37.97 4.13 -19.75
C PRO A 131 -38.59 2.91 -19.05
N ASP A 132 -38.05 1.72 -19.31
CA ASP A 132 -38.55 0.49 -18.72
C ASP A 132 -38.23 0.38 -17.22
N ILE A 133 -39.27 0.19 -16.43
CA ILE A 133 -39.24 0.04 -14.98
C ILE A 133 -38.48 -1.24 -14.59
N HIS A 134 -38.60 -2.32 -15.36
CA HIS A 134 -37.92 -3.58 -15.05
C HIS A 134 -36.40 -3.45 -15.15
N HIS A 135 -35.90 -2.76 -16.17
CA HIS A 135 -34.46 -2.49 -16.33
C HIS A 135 -33.92 -1.63 -15.18
N ARG A 136 -34.67 -0.60 -14.76
CA ARG A 136 -34.30 0.25 -13.61
C ARG A 136 -34.19 -0.56 -12.32
N LYS A 137 -35.19 -1.39 -12.03
CA LYS A 137 -35.18 -2.28 -10.86
C LYS A 137 -34.00 -3.25 -10.90
N LYS A 138 -33.77 -3.92 -12.03
CA LYS A 138 -32.64 -4.86 -12.19
C LYS A 138 -31.29 -4.18 -11.97
N LEU A 139 -31.13 -2.94 -12.43
CA LEU A 139 -29.91 -2.18 -12.22
C LEU A 139 -29.72 -1.76 -10.76
N GLN A 140 -30.80 -1.39 -10.08
CA GLN A 140 -30.78 -1.11 -8.64
C GLN A 140 -30.42 -2.36 -7.83
N ASP A 141 -31.02 -3.51 -8.17
CA ASP A 141 -30.72 -4.80 -7.54
C ASP A 141 -29.25 -5.18 -7.76
N LEU A 142 -28.72 -4.97 -8.98
CA LEU A 142 -27.30 -5.19 -9.28
C LEU A 142 -26.40 -4.27 -8.45
N ASN A 143 -26.74 -2.98 -8.34
CA ASN A 143 -25.98 -2.03 -7.52
C ASN A 143 -25.91 -2.50 -6.07
N ASN A 144 -27.06 -2.87 -5.50
CA ASN A 144 -27.13 -3.39 -4.14
C ASN A 144 -26.28 -4.65 -4.01
N SER A 145 -26.38 -5.58 -4.97
CA SER A 145 -25.63 -6.84 -4.97
C SER A 145 -24.12 -6.65 -4.98
N VAL A 146 -23.61 -5.70 -5.77
CA VAL A 146 -22.17 -5.42 -5.88
C VAL A 146 -21.64 -4.71 -4.62
N HIS A 147 -22.52 -4.06 -3.86
CA HIS A 147 -22.20 -3.41 -2.58
C HIS A 147 -22.46 -4.27 -1.34
N ILE A 148 -22.92 -5.52 -1.48
CA ILE A 148 -23.15 -6.43 -0.34
C ILE A 148 -21.88 -6.63 0.49
N ILE A 149 -20.73 -6.79 -0.18
CA ILE A 149 -19.45 -7.04 0.48
C ILE A 149 -18.60 -5.77 0.39
N SER A 150 -18.16 -5.26 1.54
CA SER A 150 -17.24 -4.13 1.60
C SER A 150 -15.82 -4.55 1.20
N ALA A 151 -14.94 -3.58 0.93
CA ALA A 151 -13.55 -3.90 0.63
C ALA A 151 -12.85 -4.52 1.85
N ASP A 152 -13.14 -4.02 3.05
CA ASP A 152 -12.59 -4.52 4.31
C ASP A 152 -13.08 -5.94 4.62
N ASP A 153 -14.37 -6.22 4.44
CA ASP A 153 -14.92 -7.57 4.63
C ASP A 153 -14.30 -8.57 3.64
N ALA A 154 -14.09 -8.15 2.38
CA ALA A 154 -13.44 -8.99 1.39
C ALA A 154 -11.98 -9.32 1.76
N LEU A 155 -11.24 -8.34 2.30
CA LEU A 155 -9.88 -8.55 2.80
C LEU A 155 -9.85 -9.49 4.00
N GLN A 156 -10.79 -9.32 4.94
CA GLN A 156 -10.93 -10.21 6.09
C GLN A 156 -11.22 -11.65 5.65
N MET A 157 -12.15 -11.85 4.71
CA MET A 157 -12.47 -13.17 4.15
C MET A 157 -11.25 -13.81 3.47
N PHE A 158 -10.43 -13.02 2.78
CA PHE A 158 -9.21 -13.51 2.14
C PHE A 158 -8.16 -13.93 3.19
N HIS A 159 -7.95 -13.11 4.22
CA HIS A 159 -7.05 -13.44 5.32
C HIS A 159 -7.47 -14.75 6.02
N ASP A 160 -8.77 -14.89 6.30
CA ASP A 160 -9.30 -16.11 6.92
C ASP A 160 -9.13 -17.32 6.00
N SER A 161 -9.31 -17.16 4.67
CA SER A 161 -9.07 -18.22 3.69
C SER A 161 -7.63 -18.71 3.66
N ILE A 162 -6.64 -17.82 3.87
CA ILE A 162 -5.23 -18.22 3.93
C ILE A 162 -4.93 -18.92 5.26
N ARG A 163 -5.54 -18.48 6.36
CA ARG A 163 -5.30 -19.04 7.70
C ARG A 163 -5.87 -20.45 7.90
N HIS A 164 -6.85 -20.83 7.09
CA HIS A 164 -7.48 -22.16 7.11
C HIS A 164 -6.84 -23.18 6.17
N HIS A 165 -5.76 -22.81 5.48
CA HIS A 165 -5.04 -23.64 4.52
C HIS A 165 -3.69 -24.12 5.05
#